data_AF-A0A2E6KKS3-F1
#
_entry.id   AF-A0A2E6KKS3-F1
#
_cell.length_a   1.000
_cell.length_b   1.000
_cell.length_c   1.000
_cell.angle_alpha   90.00
_cell.angle_beta   90.00
_cell.angle_gamma   90.00
#
_symmetry.space_group_name_H-M   'P 1'
#
loop_
_entity.id
_entity.type
_entity.pdbx_description
1 polymer ?
#
loop_
_entity_poly.entity_id
_entity_poly.type
_entity_poly.pdbx_seq_one_letter_code
_entity_poly.pdbx_strand_id
1 'polypeptide(L)'
;KAFLTKVASGVVAAAMAILLFFLFSGIGFYGEAITYFVVFYVVFLIGLFFSITNEIVSLIAVNVVALIVTLVLVSNSIDHRKHYIENGFLLEAYIDDYPSYLDVLKHSFGLGSDVSAFANDCLGTKDEPVPKNKMPETCLGLKKIQENYGVDLIDMIITYHGKMKRTARAIEEGTVDRLRYPACINRKSCGYVPLPPSNLSERQIESSKDPEITILRDGFWDLIDRREITPRVCANMYLCNTLVDRGMLNNADFKAMQRRQNPSFEENIEKNEIQFNQIR
;
A
#
# COMPACT_ATOMS: atom_id res chain seq x y z
N LYS A 1 7.43 -25.46 -45.32
CA LYS A 1 7.73 -25.79 -43.90
C LYS A 1 9.10 -25.30 -43.44
N ALA A 2 10.23 -25.81 -43.94
CA ALA A 2 11.57 -25.36 -43.48
C ALA A 2 11.82 -23.85 -43.59
N PHE A 3 11.36 -23.21 -44.67
CA PHE A 3 11.42 -21.75 -44.83
C PHE A 3 10.60 -21.01 -43.75
N LEU A 4 9.33 -21.41 -43.55
CA LEU A 4 8.44 -20.80 -42.55
C LEU A 4 8.96 -20.98 -41.12
N THR A 5 9.56 -22.11 -40.80
CA THR A 5 10.20 -22.32 -39.49
C THR A 5 11.33 -21.31 -39.26
N LYS A 6 12.18 -21.05 -40.28
CA LYS A 6 13.25 -20.03 -40.17
C LYS A 6 12.68 -18.63 -39.97
N VAL A 7 11.64 -18.28 -40.72
CA VAL A 7 10.94 -16.98 -40.57
C VAL A 7 10.32 -16.86 -39.18
N ALA A 8 9.59 -17.87 -38.71
CA ALA A 8 8.98 -17.90 -37.38
C ALA A 8 10.03 -17.72 -36.27
N SER A 9 11.15 -18.44 -36.34
CA SER A 9 12.26 -18.29 -35.39
C SER A 9 12.84 -16.87 -35.40
N GLY A 10 13.02 -16.27 -36.57
CA GLY A 10 13.52 -14.89 -36.69
C GLY A 10 12.57 -13.86 -36.06
N VAL A 11 11.27 -13.98 -36.31
CA VAL A 11 10.25 -13.10 -35.72
C VAL A 11 10.21 -13.24 -34.20
N VAL A 12 10.21 -14.47 -33.68
CA VAL A 12 10.20 -14.73 -32.23
C VAL A 12 11.48 -14.23 -31.57
N ALA A 13 12.64 -14.41 -32.20
CA ALA A 13 13.90 -13.90 -31.67
C ALA A 13 13.92 -12.38 -31.59
N ALA A 14 13.42 -11.69 -32.62
CA ALA A 14 13.30 -10.23 -32.61
C ALA A 14 12.32 -9.75 -31.52
N ALA A 15 11.16 -10.38 -31.40
CA ALA A 15 10.17 -10.06 -30.37
C ALA A 15 10.70 -10.33 -28.94
N MET A 16 11.48 -11.39 -28.75
CA MET A 16 12.16 -11.66 -27.48
C MET A 16 13.21 -10.60 -27.16
N ALA A 17 14.01 -10.17 -28.14
CA ALA A 17 14.99 -9.11 -27.96
C ALA A 17 14.35 -7.78 -27.53
N ILE A 18 13.17 -7.45 -28.07
CA ILE A 18 12.39 -6.27 -27.64
C ILE A 18 11.98 -6.41 -26.18
N LEU A 19 11.40 -7.55 -25.77
CA LEU A 19 11.03 -7.77 -24.36
C LEU A 19 12.25 -7.62 -23.45
N LEU A 20 13.37 -8.25 -23.80
CA LEU A 20 14.61 -8.16 -23.04
C LEU A 20 15.08 -6.72 -22.91
N PHE A 21 15.00 -5.90 -23.97
CA PHE A 21 15.33 -4.48 -23.91
C PHE A 21 14.48 -3.73 -22.86
N PHE A 22 13.17 -3.94 -22.84
CA PHE A 22 12.29 -3.33 -21.82
C PHE A 22 12.63 -3.77 -20.41
N LEU A 23 12.92 -5.06 -20.22
CA LEU A 23 13.34 -5.58 -18.93
C LEU A 23 14.67 -4.91 -18.51
N PHE A 24 15.73 -5.04 -19.32
CA PHE A 24 17.04 -4.45 -18.98
C PHE A 24 16.98 -2.94 -18.70
N SER A 25 16.11 -2.20 -19.40
CA SER A 25 15.92 -0.77 -19.18
C SER A 25 15.23 -0.43 -17.84
N GLY A 26 14.47 -1.36 -17.28
CA GLY A 26 13.70 -1.21 -16.04
C GLY A 26 14.30 -1.92 -14.82
N ILE A 27 15.55 -2.38 -14.88
CA ILE A 27 16.20 -3.08 -13.76
C ILE A 27 16.17 -2.19 -12.51
N GLY A 28 15.60 -2.73 -11.43
CA GLY A 28 15.38 -2.02 -10.16
C GLY A 28 13.92 -1.64 -9.90
N PHE A 29 13.09 -1.57 -10.95
CA PHE A 29 11.67 -1.22 -10.85
C PHE A 29 10.75 -2.44 -11.05
N TYR A 30 11.26 -3.64 -10.82
CA TYR A 30 10.49 -4.86 -11.04
C TYR A 30 9.56 -5.19 -9.88
N GLY A 31 8.28 -5.42 -10.19
CA GLY A 31 7.30 -5.97 -9.27
C GLY A 31 6.65 -7.25 -9.77
N GLU A 32 5.83 -7.86 -8.93
CA GLU A 32 5.18 -9.15 -9.22
C GLU A 32 4.34 -9.12 -10.50
N ALA A 33 3.67 -7.99 -10.79
CA ALA A 33 2.89 -7.80 -12.03
C ALA A 33 3.71 -8.06 -13.30
N ILE A 34 4.98 -7.63 -13.34
CA ILE A 34 5.85 -7.82 -14.50
C ILE A 34 6.09 -9.30 -14.76
N THR A 35 6.24 -10.12 -13.71
CA THR A 35 6.43 -11.57 -13.84
C THR A 35 5.24 -12.19 -14.57
N TYR A 36 4.01 -11.83 -14.21
CA TYR A 36 2.81 -12.33 -14.89
C TYR A 36 2.78 -11.91 -16.35
N PHE A 37 3.06 -10.64 -16.66
CA PHE A 37 3.06 -10.15 -18.05
C PHE A 37 4.15 -10.79 -18.89
N VAL A 38 5.35 -11.03 -18.34
CA VAL A 38 6.43 -11.74 -19.03
C VAL A 38 6.01 -13.19 -19.35
N VAL A 39 5.36 -13.88 -18.42
CA VAL A 39 4.85 -15.24 -18.67
C VAL A 39 3.82 -15.23 -19.81
N PHE A 40 2.85 -14.31 -19.79
CA PHE A 40 1.89 -14.18 -20.89
C PHE A 40 2.57 -13.86 -22.22
N TYR A 41 3.57 -12.99 -22.22
CA TYR A 41 4.34 -12.67 -23.42
C TYR A 41 5.00 -13.92 -24.03
N VAL A 42 5.64 -14.74 -23.19
CA VAL A 42 6.27 -16.00 -23.63
C VAL A 42 5.23 -16.97 -24.21
N VAL A 43 4.05 -17.09 -23.58
CA VAL A 43 2.95 -17.92 -24.10
C VAL A 43 2.50 -17.43 -25.49
N PHE A 44 2.33 -16.12 -25.68
CA PHE A 44 1.97 -15.57 -26.98
C PHE A 44 3.09 -15.67 -28.03
N LEU A 45 4.37 -15.69 -27.62
CA LEU A 45 5.49 -15.98 -28.53
C LEU A 45 5.44 -17.42 -29.04
N ILE A 46 5.17 -18.38 -28.15
CA ILE A 46 4.99 -19.80 -28.54
C ILE A 46 3.79 -19.93 -29.47
N GLY A 47 2.68 -19.26 -29.12
CA GLY A 47 1.49 -19.20 -29.97
C GLY A 47 1.77 -18.61 -31.35
N LEU A 48 2.52 -17.51 -31.43
CA LEU A 48 2.93 -16.87 -32.68
C LEU A 48 3.79 -17.81 -33.53
N PHE A 49 4.78 -18.47 -32.93
CA PHE A 49 5.61 -19.46 -33.62
C PHE A 49 4.76 -20.56 -34.27
N PHE A 50 3.85 -21.14 -33.50
CA PHE A 50 2.94 -22.18 -33.98
C PHE A 50 2.01 -21.65 -35.09
N SER A 51 1.50 -20.43 -34.94
CA SER A 51 0.61 -19.82 -35.92
C SER A 51 1.29 -19.57 -37.26
N ILE A 52 2.54 -19.09 -37.25
CA ILE A 52 3.32 -18.85 -38.48
C ILE A 52 3.67 -20.18 -39.16
N THR A 53 4.10 -21.19 -38.39
CA THR A 53 4.50 -22.49 -38.96
C THR A 53 3.33 -23.28 -39.55
N ASN A 54 2.10 -23.04 -39.10
CA ASN A 54 0.87 -23.63 -39.62
C ASN A 54 0.06 -22.70 -40.54
N GLU A 55 0.57 -21.50 -40.85
CA GLU A 55 -0.07 -20.52 -41.75
C GLU A 55 -1.49 -20.08 -41.32
N ILE A 56 -1.77 -20.08 -40.00
CA ILE A 56 -3.07 -19.70 -39.45
C ILE A 56 -3.12 -18.17 -39.26
N VAL A 57 -3.46 -17.43 -40.32
CA VAL A 57 -3.41 -15.96 -40.37
C VAL A 57 -4.18 -15.27 -39.25
N SER A 58 -5.37 -15.77 -38.91
CA SER A 58 -6.19 -15.22 -37.81
C SER A 58 -5.47 -15.30 -36.47
N LEU A 59 -4.81 -16.43 -36.20
CA LEU A 59 -4.09 -16.66 -34.95
C LEU A 59 -2.79 -15.85 -34.90
N ILE A 60 -2.13 -15.62 -36.05
CA ILE A 60 -0.99 -14.68 -36.14
C ILE A 60 -1.43 -13.28 -35.69
N ALA A 61 -2.53 -12.76 -36.25
CA ALA A 61 -3.02 -11.42 -35.90
C ALA A 61 -3.34 -11.28 -34.41
N VAL A 62 -4.05 -12.26 -33.83
CA VAL A 62 -4.39 -12.27 -32.40
C VAL A 62 -3.13 -12.29 -31.52
N ASN A 63 -2.15 -13.15 -31.82
CA ASN A 63 -0.90 -13.20 -31.04
C ASN A 63 -0.10 -11.90 -31.16
N VAL A 64 -0.03 -11.29 -32.34
CA VAL A 64 0.67 -9.99 -32.52
C VAL A 64 0.02 -8.90 -31.65
N VAL A 65 -1.31 -8.79 -31.68
CA VAL A 65 -2.03 -7.82 -30.84
C VAL A 65 -1.79 -8.12 -29.35
N ALA A 66 -1.88 -9.38 -28.94
CA ALA A 66 -1.65 -9.77 -27.55
C ALA A 66 -0.22 -9.47 -27.07
N LEU A 67 0.79 -9.68 -27.92
CA LEU A 67 2.18 -9.33 -27.62
C LEU A 67 2.36 -7.82 -27.45
N ILE A 68 1.76 -7.01 -28.33
CA ILE A 68 1.80 -5.54 -28.23
C ILE A 68 1.15 -5.08 -26.92
N VAL A 69 -0.05 -5.57 -26.62
CA VAL A 69 -0.76 -5.24 -25.38
C VAL A 69 0.09 -5.63 -24.17
N THR A 70 0.68 -6.82 -24.17
CA THR A 70 1.52 -7.28 -23.05
C THR A 70 2.77 -6.40 -22.88
N LEU A 71 3.40 -5.94 -23.97
CA LEU A 71 4.53 -4.99 -23.88
C LEU A 71 4.10 -3.65 -23.28
N VAL A 72 2.95 -3.12 -23.67
CA VAL A 72 2.39 -1.89 -23.08
C VAL A 72 2.15 -2.09 -21.58
N LEU A 73 1.62 -3.24 -21.17
CA LEU A 73 1.42 -3.57 -19.75
C LEU A 73 2.74 -3.69 -18.97
N VAL A 74 3.78 -4.29 -19.57
CA VAL A 74 5.13 -4.32 -18.96
C VAL A 74 5.68 -2.90 -18.81
N SER A 75 5.62 -2.08 -19.85
CA SER A 75 6.09 -0.69 -19.81
C SER A 75 5.37 0.12 -18.74
N ASN A 76 4.03 0.10 -18.74
CA ASN A 76 3.23 0.81 -17.75
C ASN A 76 3.50 0.30 -16.33
N SER A 77 3.75 -0.99 -16.14
CA SER A 77 4.11 -1.53 -14.83
C SER A 77 5.47 -1.04 -14.34
N ILE A 78 6.45 -0.85 -15.23
CA ILE A 78 7.76 -0.28 -14.91
C ILE A 78 7.57 1.20 -14.54
N ASP A 79 6.89 1.97 -15.39
CA ASP A 79 6.67 3.40 -15.18
C ASP A 79 5.89 3.69 -13.89
N HIS A 80 4.85 2.88 -13.63
CA HIS A 80 4.06 2.95 -12.39
C HIS A 80 4.96 2.78 -11.17
N ARG A 81 5.81 1.74 -11.14
CA ARG A 81 6.70 1.49 -10.01
C ARG A 81 7.80 2.53 -9.89
N LYS A 82 8.36 2.98 -11.01
CA LYS A 82 9.36 4.05 -11.06
C LYS A 82 8.83 5.33 -10.42
N HIS A 83 7.60 5.71 -10.74
CA HIS A 83 6.95 6.88 -10.18
C HIS A 83 6.92 6.86 -8.64
N TYR A 84 6.63 5.73 -8.00
CA TYR A 84 6.60 5.64 -6.53
C TYR A 84 7.96 5.68 -5.88
N ILE A 85 8.94 4.98 -6.47
CA ILE A 85 10.28 4.91 -5.90
C ILE A 85 10.99 6.26 -6.01
N GLU A 86 10.78 6.98 -7.13
CA GLU A 86 11.46 8.25 -7.36
C GLU A 86 10.78 9.44 -6.67
N ASN A 87 9.44 9.52 -6.70
CA ASN A 87 8.70 10.68 -6.15
C ASN A 87 8.25 10.51 -4.69
N GLY A 88 8.46 9.31 -4.13
CA GLY A 88 8.05 8.97 -2.78
C GLY A 88 6.54 8.75 -2.63
N PHE A 89 6.17 7.67 -1.95
CA PHE A 89 4.78 7.34 -1.68
C PHE A 89 4.39 7.75 -0.26
N LEU A 90 3.47 8.71 -0.10
CA LEU A 90 3.06 9.23 1.22
C LEU A 90 2.52 8.16 2.17
N LEU A 91 1.94 7.09 1.61
CA LEU A 91 1.39 5.98 2.37
C LEU A 91 2.34 4.80 2.51
N GLU A 92 3.63 4.97 2.20
CA GLU A 92 4.62 3.88 2.22
C GLU A 92 4.64 3.11 3.55
N ALA A 93 4.43 3.81 4.67
CA ALA A 93 4.39 3.19 5.99
C ALA A 93 3.13 2.32 6.22
N TYR A 94 2.03 2.61 5.52
CA TYR A 94 0.71 1.96 5.69
C TYR A 94 0.53 0.75 4.78
N ILE A 95 1.42 0.54 3.83
CA ILE A 95 1.40 -0.59 2.90
C ILE A 95 2.53 -1.56 3.24
N ASP A 96 2.27 -2.86 3.11
CA ASP A 96 3.31 -3.87 3.27
C ASP A 96 4.12 -4.02 1.98
N ASP A 97 3.47 -3.96 0.82
CA ASP A 97 4.09 -3.99 -0.50
C ASP A 97 3.61 -2.83 -1.37
N TYR A 98 4.46 -2.41 -2.31
CA TYR A 98 4.07 -1.38 -3.27
C TYR A 98 2.93 -1.88 -4.16
N PRO A 99 1.85 -1.11 -4.31
CA PRO A 99 0.73 -1.49 -5.17
C PRO A 99 1.23 -1.78 -6.58
N SER A 100 0.77 -2.89 -7.14
CA SER A 100 1.17 -3.31 -8.46
C SER A 100 0.28 -2.66 -9.51
N TYR A 101 0.78 -2.52 -10.73
CA TYR A 101 -0.05 -2.05 -11.84
C TYR A 101 -1.25 -2.99 -12.10
N LEU A 102 -1.12 -4.27 -11.72
CA LEU A 102 -2.23 -5.22 -11.79
C LEU A 102 -3.37 -4.84 -10.83
N ASP A 103 -3.07 -4.22 -9.68
CA ASP A 103 -4.10 -3.79 -8.73
C ASP A 103 -4.88 -2.59 -9.26
N VAL A 104 -4.21 -1.67 -9.95
CA VAL A 104 -4.86 -0.58 -10.72
C VAL A 104 -5.79 -1.14 -11.80
N LEU A 105 -5.34 -2.16 -12.53
CA LEU A 105 -6.17 -2.81 -13.54
C LEU A 105 -7.38 -3.51 -12.92
N LYS A 106 -7.20 -4.28 -11.84
CA LYS A 106 -8.31 -4.95 -11.14
C LYS A 106 -9.33 -3.92 -10.68
N HIS A 107 -8.89 -2.79 -10.10
CA HIS A 107 -9.78 -1.75 -9.63
C HIS A 107 -10.57 -1.12 -10.77
N SER A 108 -9.95 -0.93 -11.94
CA SER A 108 -10.64 -0.46 -13.15
C SER A 108 -11.77 -1.39 -13.62
N PHE A 109 -11.74 -2.66 -13.20
CA PHE A 109 -12.82 -3.64 -13.42
C PHE A 109 -13.77 -3.79 -12.22
N GLY A 110 -13.70 -2.88 -11.23
CA GLY A 110 -14.53 -2.91 -10.02
C GLY A 110 -14.09 -3.96 -8.99
N LEU A 111 -12.84 -4.43 -9.06
CA LEU A 111 -12.30 -5.45 -8.16
C LEU A 111 -11.10 -4.92 -7.38
N GLY A 112 -11.07 -5.14 -6.06
CA GLY A 112 -9.92 -4.76 -5.22
C GLY A 112 -9.90 -3.28 -4.83
N SER A 113 -8.70 -2.76 -4.58
CA SER A 113 -8.48 -1.40 -4.08
C SER A 113 -7.33 -0.72 -4.82
N ASP A 114 -7.52 0.54 -5.17
CA ASP A 114 -6.50 1.40 -5.79
C ASP A 114 -5.99 2.45 -4.79
N VAL A 115 -5.12 1.98 -3.89
CA VAL A 115 -4.43 2.83 -2.90
C VAL A 115 -3.54 3.86 -3.61
N SER A 116 -3.02 3.51 -4.79
CA SER A 116 -2.19 4.35 -5.64
C SER A 116 -2.93 5.59 -6.12
N ALA A 117 -4.11 5.41 -6.74
CA ALA A 117 -4.94 6.50 -7.21
C ALA A 117 -5.46 7.33 -6.03
N PHE A 118 -5.87 6.69 -4.93
CA PHE A 118 -6.25 7.41 -3.70
C PHE A 118 -5.13 8.32 -3.20
N ALA A 119 -3.91 7.79 -3.06
CA ALA A 119 -2.78 8.57 -2.57
C ALA A 119 -2.48 9.74 -3.50
N ASN A 120 -2.46 9.53 -4.81
CA ASN A 120 -2.15 10.58 -5.78
C ASN A 120 -3.24 11.67 -5.84
N ASP A 121 -4.50 11.28 -5.93
CA ASP A 121 -5.63 12.22 -6.09
C ASP A 121 -5.94 12.97 -4.80
N CYS A 122 -5.86 12.26 -3.66
CA CYS A 122 -6.29 12.80 -2.38
C CYS A 122 -5.12 13.38 -1.59
N LEU A 123 -3.96 12.72 -1.54
CA LEU A 123 -2.87 13.11 -0.64
C LEU A 123 -1.75 13.86 -1.38
N GLY A 124 -1.44 13.46 -2.62
CA GLY A 124 -0.32 13.95 -3.42
C GLY A 124 0.96 13.15 -3.20
N THR A 125 2.10 13.77 -3.46
CA THR A 125 3.42 13.21 -3.18
C THR A 125 4.03 13.86 -1.94
N LYS A 126 5.18 13.37 -1.49
CA LYS A 126 5.93 13.98 -0.38
C LYS A 126 6.30 15.43 -0.68
N ASP A 127 6.66 15.72 -1.93
CA ASP A 127 7.15 17.03 -2.34
C ASP A 127 6.00 17.95 -2.80
N GLU A 128 4.88 17.38 -3.27
CA GLU A 128 3.72 18.11 -3.76
C GLU A 128 2.42 17.57 -3.15
N PRO A 129 2.11 17.93 -1.89
CA PRO A 129 0.86 17.51 -1.26
C PRO A 129 -0.34 18.23 -1.88
N VAL A 130 -1.46 17.52 -2.04
CA VAL A 130 -2.71 18.10 -2.56
C VAL A 130 -3.31 19.03 -1.51
N PRO A 131 -3.45 20.35 -1.78
CA PRO A 131 -4.05 21.26 -0.83
C PRO A 131 -5.56 21.04 -0.74
N LYS A 132 -6.16 21.32 0.43
CA LYS A 132 -7.57 21.03 0.74
C LYS A 132 -8.56 21.61 -0.28
N ASN A 133 -8.25 22.76 -0.88
CA ASN A 133 -9.08 23.44 -1.86
C ASN A 133 -8.99 22.88 -3.30
N LYS A 134 -8.00 22.03 -3.60
CA LYS A 134 -7.83 21.37 -4.89
C LYS A 134 -8.21 19.88 -4.86
N MET A 135 -8.74 19.43 -3.72
CA MET A 135 -9.13 18.05 -3.52
C MET A 135 -10.38 17.71 -4.35
N PRO A 136 -10.39 16.61 -5.11
CA PRO A 136 -11.58 16.21 -5.83
C PRO A 136 -12.67 15.74 -4.86
N GLU A 137 -13.94 15.81 -5.29
CA GLU A 137 -15.08 15.42 -4.45
C GLU A 137 -15.05 13.95 -4.02
N THR A 138 -14.39 13.09 -4.81
CA THR A 138 -14.19 11.66 -4.52
C THR A 138 -13.36 11.44 -3.26
N CYS A 139 -12.51 12.40 -2.89
CA CYS A 139 -11.68 12.37 -1.70
C CYS A 139 -12.39 12.97 -0.48
N LEU A 140 -13.59 13.54 -0.61
CA LEU A 140 -14.29 14.19 0.50
C LEU A 140 -15.14 13.17 1.29
N GLY A 141 -14.48 12.44 2.17
CA GLY A 141 -15.10 11.55 3.17
C GLY A 141 -14.87 10.07 2.93
N LEU A 142 -14.86 9.29 4.01
CA LEU A 142 -14.47 7.87 4.01
C LEU A 142 -15.30 7.01 3.06
N LYS A 143 -16.63 7.24 3.02
CA LYS A 143 -17.55 6.47 2.18
C LYS A 143 -17.26 6.68 0.68
N LYS A 144 -17.05 7.93 0.25
CA LYS A 144 -16.72 8.22 -1.16
C LYS A 144 -15.37 7.64 -1.54
N ILE A 145 -14.40 7.66 -0.62
CA ILE A 145 -13.09 7.08 -0.87
C ILE A 145 -13.20 5.55 -1.03
N GLN A 146 -13.95 4.89 -0.16
CA GLN A 146 -14.22 3.45 -0.29
C GLN A 146 -14.93 3.12 -1.60
N GLU A 147 -15.92 3.92 -2.02
CA GLU A 147 -16.69 3.69 -3.25
C GLU A 147 -15.86 3.92 -4.52
N ASN A 148 -15.02 4.96 -4.55
CA ASN A 148 -14.25 5.34 -5.75
C ASN A 148 -12.91 4.61 -5.88
N TYR A 149 -12.27 4.28 -4.75
CA TYR A 149 -10.93 3.70 -4.72
C TYR A 149 -10.90 2.29 -4.12
N GLY A 150 -11.99 1.80 -3.52
CA GLY A 150 -11.99 0.48 -2.85
C GLY A 150 -11.16 0.44 -1.56
N VAL A 151 -10.72 1.60 -1.06
CA VAL A 151 -9.76 1.71 0.05
C VAL A 151 -10.47 1.91 1.40
N ASP A 152 -10.32 0.95 2.32
CA ASP A 152 -10.80 1.11 3.70
C ASP A 152 -9.74 1.82 4.55
N LEU A 153 -9.88 3.15 4.63
CA LEU A 153 -8.98 4.00 5.41
C LEU A 153 -8.99 3.67 6.91
N ILE A 154 -10.13 3.25 7.45
CA ILE A 154 -10.23 2.85 8.86
C ILE A 154 -9.40 1.60 9.10
N ASP A 155 -9.53 0.61 8.21
CA ASP A 155 -8.77 -0.63 8.31
C ASP A 155 -7.26 -0.40 8.17
N MET A 156 -6.83 0.44 7.23
CA MET A 156 -5.42 0.82 7.08
C MET A 156 -4.84 1.48 8.34
N ILE A 157 -5.60 2.37 8.99
CA ILE A 157 -5.17 3.00 10.25
C ILE A 157 -5.08 1.96 11.37
N ILE A 158 -6.08 1.08 11.49
CA ILE A 158 -6.10 0.03 12.53
C ILE A 158 -4.91 -0.93 12.36
N THR A 159 -4.67 -1.39 11.13
CA THR A 159 -3.57 -2.29 10.80
C THR A 159 -2.22 -1.65 11.08
N TYR A 160 -2.03 -0.39 10.66
CA TYR A 160 -0.80 0.34 10.93
C TYR A 160 -0.60 0.61 12.42
N HIS A 161 -1.65 1.00 13.14
CA HIS A 161 -1.60 1.14 14.60
C HIS A 161 -1.16 -0.17 15.28
N GLY A 162 -1.73 -1.31 14.87
CA GLY A 162 -1.29 -2.63 15.36
C GLY A 162 0.19 -2.89 15.12
N LYS A 163 0.72 -2.48 13.96
CA LYS A 163 2.15 -2.56 13.61
C LYS A 163 3.01 -1.68 14.54
N MET A 164 2.61 -0.43 14.75
CA MET A 164 3.28 0.49 15.68
C MET A 164 3.33 -0.08 17.11
N LYS A 165 2.23 -0.66 17.60
CA LYS A 165 2.19 -1.28 18.93
C LYS A 165 3.14 -2.46 19.07
N ARG A 166 3.19 -3.35 18.08
CA ARG A 166 4.14 -4.47 18.08
C ARG A 166 5.57 -3.97 18.08
N THR A 167 5.85 -2.92 17.30
CA THR A 167 7.17 -2.29 17.28
C THR A 167 7.53 -1.64 18.60
N ALA A 168 6.60 -0.90 19.24
CA ALA A 168 6.84 -0.27 20.54
C ALA A 168 7.17 -1.31 21.62
N ARG A 169 6.42 -2.42 21.68
CA ARG A 169 6.71 -3.56 22.57
C ARG A 169 8.05 -4.22 22.28
N ALA A 170 8.37 -4.44 21.00
CA ALA A 170 9.65 -5.03 20.62
C ALA A 170 10.84 -4.15 21.05
N ILE A 171 10.67 -2.82 21.03
CA ILE A 171 11.65 -1.86 21.53
C ILE A 171 11.74 -1.92 23.07
N GLU A 172 10.61 -1.92 23.76
CA GLU A 172 10.53 -2.03 25.22
C GLU A 172 11.21 -3.31 25.74
N GLU A 173 10.93 -4.45 25.10
CA GLU A 173 11.51 -5.76 25.42
C GLU A 173 12.99 -5.88 24.99
N GLY A 174 13.54 -4.88 24.31
CA GLY A 174 14.93 -4.86 23.83
C GLY A 174 15.23 -5.78 22.65
N THR A 175 14.20 -6.34 21.99
CA THR A 175 14.36 -7.22 20.82
C THR A 175 14.68 -6.44 19.54
N VAL A 176 14.18 -5.20 19.44
CA VAL A 176 14.55 -4.22 18.41
C VAL A 176 15.33 -3.09 19.05
N ASP A 177 16.64 -3.07 18.79
CA ASP A 177 17.49 -1.96 19.23
C ASP A 177 17.34 -0.73 18.31
N ARG A 178 17.79 0.43 18.79
CA ARG A 178 17.75 1.70 18.03
C ARG A 178 18.56 1.66 16.73
N LEU A 179 19.55 0.77 16.60
CA LEU A 179 20.38 0.64 15.39
C LEU A 179 19.68 -0.17 14.29
N ARG A 180 18.93 -1.19 14.69
CA ARG A 180 18.12 -2.08 13.82
C ARG A 180 16.78 -1.46 13.46
N TYR A 181 16.30 -0.53 14.27
CA TYR A 181 15.02 0.13 14.07
C TYR A 181 14.89 0.81 12.69
N PRO A 182 15.83 1.65 12.21
CA PRO A 182 15.76 2.20 10.85
C PRO A 182 15.72 1.12 9.77
N ALA A 183 16.49 0.04 9.92
CA ALA A 183 16.52 -1.05 8.96
C ALA A 183 15.18 -1.82 8.91
N CYS A 184 14.49 -1.99 10.05
CA CYS A 184 13.19 -2.67 10.07
C CYS A 184 12.05 -1.78 9.55
N ILE A 185 12.11 -0.47 9.74
CA ILE A 185 11.21 0.50 9.08
C ILE A 185 11.39 0.45 7.57
N ASN A 186 12.65 0.52 7.08
CA ASN A 186 12.95 0.49 5.65
C ASN A 186 12.55 -0.83 4.98
N ARG A 187 12.53 -1.94 5.74
CA ARG A 187 12.02 -3.25 5.28
C ARG A 187 10.52 -3.41 5.45
N LYS A 188 9.81 -2.37 5.90
CA LYS A 188 8.39 -2.37 6.20
C LYS A 188 7.97 -3.46 7.19
N SER A 189 8.87 -3.97 8.03
CA SER A 189 8.54 -4.96 9.08
C SER A 189 8.16 -4.30 10.41
N CYS A 190 8.53 -3.03 10.61
CA CYS A 190 8.17 -2.22 11.76
C CYS A 190 7.22 -1.08 11.39
N GLY A 191 6.43 -0.62 12.37
CA GLY A 191 5.69 0.65 12.29
C GLY A 191 6.52 1.77 12.89
N TYR A 192 6.33 3.01 12.42
CA TYR A 192 7.03 4.15 13.00
C TYR A 192 6.51 4.40 14.42
N VAL A 193 7.40 4.41 15.39
CA VAL A 193 7.14 4.73 16.78
C VAL A 193 7.86 6.05 17.11
N PRO A 194 7.17 7.02 17.74
CA PRO A 194 7.82 8.23 18.22
C PRO A 194 8.82 7.86 19.33
N LEU A 195 10.11 8.07 19.07
CA LEU A 195 11.17 7.80 20.04
C LEU A 195 11.84 9.11 20.44
N PRO A 196 12.10 9.34 21.74
CA PRO A 196 12.92 10.45 22.18
C PRO A 196 14.32 10.41 21.55
N PRO A 197 15.03 11.55 21.47
CA PRO A 197 16.40 11.63 20.99
C PRO A 197 17.35 10.64 21.67
N SER A 198 18.34 10.14 20.93
CA SER A 198 19.28 9.13 21.43
C SER A 198 20.35 9.66 22.38
N ASN A 199 20.60 10.96 22.35
CA ASN A 199 21.55 11.66 23.21
C ASN A 199 21.02 11.95 24.63
N LEU A 200 19.75 11.63 24.90
CA LEU A 200 19.14 11.80 26.21
C LEU A 200 19.08 10.46 26.93
N SER A 201 19.53 10.45 28.19
CA SER A 201 19.34 9.32 29.11
C SER A 201 17.88 9.23 29.54
N GLU A 202 17.45 8.05 30.00
CA GLU A 202 16.09 7.80 30.49
C GLU A 202 15.64 8.81 31.56
N ARG A 203 16.51 9.10 32.54
CA ARG A 203 16.25 10.12 33.56
C ARG A 203 16.07 11.53 32.98
N GLN A 204 16.80 11.87 31.91
CA GLN A 204 16.64 13.17 31.23
C GLN A 204 15.35 13.23 30.42
N ILE A 205 14.91 12.10 29.83
CA ILE A 205 13.64 12.01 29.11
C ILE A 205 12.45 12.12 30.08
N GLU A 206 12.52 11.48 31.25
CA GLU A 206 11.47 11.55 32.28
C GLU A 206 11.36 12.94 32.91
N SER A 207 12.50 13.58 33.18
CA SER A 207 12.54 14.90 33.83
C SER A 207 12.44 16.09 32.87
N SER A 208 12.45 15.84 31.55
CA SER A 208 12.35 16.91 30.55
C SER A 208 11.00 17.62 30.64
N LYS A 209 11.05 18.96 30.65
CA LYS A 209 9.88 19.84 30.48
C LYS A 209 9.70 20.31 29.04
N ASP A 210 10.57 19.84 28.15
CA ASP A 210 10.46 20.14 26.72
C ASP A 210 9.16 19.51 26.18
N PRO A 211 8.25 20.31 25.60
CA PRO A 211 7.02 19.81 25.03
C PRO A 211 7.24 18.73 23.97
N GLU A 212 8.28 18.83 23.14
CA GLU A 212 8.54 17.85 22.07
C GLU A 212 8.95 16.50 22.64
N ILE A 213 9.85 16.50 23.64
CA ILE A 213 10.28 15.27 24.33
C ILE A 213 9.10 14.64 25.08
N THR A 214 8.25 15.46 25.70
CA THR A 214 7.04 15.01 26.40
C THR A 214 6.07 14.34 25.43
N ILE A 215 5.82 14.93 24.26
CA ILE A 215 4.93 14.36 23.23
C ILE A 215 5.48 13.02 22.73
N LEU A 216 6.78 12.93 22.44
CA LEU A 216 7.40 11.69 21.96
C LEU A 216 7.34 10.58 23.01
N ARG A 217 7.70 10.89 24.26
CA ARG A 217 7.64 9.94 25.38
C ARG A 217 6.23 9.44 25.61
N ASP A 218 5.28 10.36 25.72
CA ASP A 218 3.90 9.98 26.02
C ASP A 218 3.26 9.25 24.83
N GLY A 219 3.62 9.61 23.59
CA GLY A 219 3.19 8.90 22.39
C GLY A 219 3.71 7.46 22.32
N PHE A 220 4.94 7.21 22.78
CA PHE A 220 5.50 5.87 22.92
C PHE A 220 4.70 5.03 23.91
N TRP A 221 4.48 5.55 25.12
CA TRP A 221 3.73 4.84 26.16
C TRP A 221 2.26 4.68 25.83
N ASP A 222 1.65 5.65 25.14
CA ASP A 222 0.28 5.51 24.65
C ASP A 222 0.13 4.30 23.70
N LEU A 223 1.16 3.93 22.92
CA LEU A 223 1.13 2.71 22.08
C LEU A 223 1.24 1.41 22.90
N ILE A 224 1.95 1.44 24.02
CA ILE A 224 2.14 0.26 24.89
C ILE A 224 0.89 0.06 25.76
N ASP A 225 0.47 1.12 26.45
CA ASP A 225 -0.53 1.10 27.51
C ASP A 225 -1.95 1.13 26.96
N ARG A 226 -2.21 1.90 25.88
CA ARG A 226 -3.57 2.03 25.36
C ARG A 226 -3.89 0.95 24.35
N ARG A 227 -5.10 0.39 24.47
CA ARG A 227 -5.64 -0.55 23.48
C ARG A 227 -6.22 0.15 22.25
N GLU A 228 -6.59 1.41 22.38
CA GLU A 228 -7.49 2.10 21.47
C GLU A 228 -6.82 3.25 20.72
N ILE A 229 -7.25 3.48 19.48
CA ILE A 229 -6.88 4.68 18.71
C ILE A 229 -7.65 5.89 19.27
N THR A 230 -6.95 6.72 20.03
CA THR A 230 -7.47 8.02 20.49
C THR A 230 -7.03 9.15 19.54
N PRO A 231 -7.64 10.34 19.59
CA PRO A 231 -7.19 11.49 18.80
C PRO A 231 -5.70 11.83 19.01
N ARG A 232 -5.17 11.59 20.22
CA ARG A 232 -3.75 11.78 20.53
C ARG A 232 -2.84 10.78 19.82
N VAL A 233 -3.24 9.51 19.80
CA VAL A 233 -2.51 8.47 19.05
C VAL A 233 -2.62 8.72 17.54
N CYS A 234 -3.79 9.20 17.08
CA CYS A 234 -4.04 9.58 15.69
C CYS A 234 -3.10 10.70 15.21
N ALA A 235 -2.80 11.69 16.06
CA ALA A 235 -1.86 12.76 15.74
C ALA A 235 -0.43 12.24 15.42
N ASN A 236 -0.05 11.07 15.96
CA ASN A 236 1.24 10.44 15.70
C ASN A 236 1.25 9.58 14.42
N MET A 237 0.12 9.47 13.73
CA MET A 237 -0.04 8.70 12.49
C MET A 237 -0.37 9.65 11.33
N TYR A 238 0.55 9.79 10.37
CA TYR A 238 0.39 10.67 9.21
C TYR A 238 -1.00 10.62 8.55
N LEU A 239 -1.48 9.43 8.17
CA LEU A 239 -2.77 9.25 7.51
C LEU A 239 -3.92 9.66 8.43
N CYS A 240 -3.90 9.22 9.69
CA CYS A 240 -4.96 9.51 10.65
C CYS A 240 -5.05 11.02 10.92
N ASN A 241 -3.92 11.67 11.20
CA ASN A 241 -3.86 13.12 11.40
C ASN A 241 -4.34 13.89 10.16
N THR A 242 -3.88 13.49 8.98
CA THR A 242 -4.27 14.12 7.71
C THR A 242 -5.78 14.05 7.47
N LEU A 243 -6.41 12.91 7.79
CA LEU A 243 -7.86 12.75 7.64
C LEU A 243 -8.63 13.55 8.69
N VAL A 244 -8.11 13.70 9.91
CA VAL A 244 -8.71 14.59 10.94
C VAL A 244 -8.63 16.04 10.51
N ASP A 245 -7.46 16.53 10.08
CA ASP A 245 -7.23 17.92 9.66
C ASP A 245 -8.13 18.31 8.46
N ARG A 246 -8.42 17.32 7.62
CA ARG A 246 -9.30 17.50 6.47
C ARG A 246 -10.78 17.37 6.81
N GLY A 247 -11.12 16.99 8.04
CA GLY A 247 -12.50 16.81 8.51
C GLY A 247 -13.16 15.53 7.98
N MET A 248 -12.36 14.56 7.54
CA MET A 248 -12.83 13.28 7.05
C MET A 248 -13.05 12.26 8.16
N LEU A 249 -12.27 12.37 9.25
CA LEU A 249 -12.46 11.61 10.48
C LEU A 249 -13.13 12.47 11.55
N ASN A 250 -14.15 11.91 12.20
CA ASN A 250 -14.86 12.53 13.31
C ASN A 250 -14.93 11.60 14.54
N ASN A 251 -15.53 12.08 15.63
CA ASN A 251 -15.66 11.32 16.88
C ASN A 251 -16.45 10.01 16.75
N ALA A 252 -17.39 9.91 15.82
CA ALA A 252 -18.11 8.66 15.55
C ALA A 252 -17.20 7.62 14.88
N ASP A 253 -16.31 8.05 13.99
CA ASP A 253 -15.34 7.17 13.33
C ASP A 253 -14.31 6.61 14.33
N PHE A 254 -13.89 7.40 15.32
CA PHE A 254 -13.06 6.90 16.43
C PHE A 254 -13.77 5.82 17.26
N LYS A 255 -15.07 5.97 17.52
CA LYS A 255 -15.86 4.91 18.17
C LYS A 255 -15.97 3.66 17.30
N ALA A 256 -16.13 3.81 15.99
CA ALA A 256 -16.16 2.69 15.07
C ALA A 256 -14.80 1.94 15.03
N MET A 257 -13.69 2.68 15.03
CA MET A 257 -12.33 2.12 15.14
C MET A 257 -12.13 1.32 16.42
N GLN A 258 -12.57 1.85 17.56
CA GLN A 258 -12.51 1.14 18.86
C GLN A 258 -13.28 -0.18 18.83
N ARG A 259 -14.49 -0.18 18.24
CA ARG A 259 -15.31 -1.40 18.12
C ARG A 259 -14.61 -2.48 17.28
N ARG A 260 -14.06 -2.10 16.12
CA ARG A 260 -13.32 -3.02 15.24
C ARG A 260 -12.07 -3.60 15.90
N GLN A 261 -11.40 -2.84 16.77
CA GLN A 261 -10.22 -3.31 17.51
C GLN A 261 -10.55 -4.27 18.67
N ASN A 262 -11.80 -4.28 19.14
CA ASN A 262 -12.20 -5.07 20.31
C ASN A 262 -13.55 -5.78 20.08
N PRO A 263 -13.60 -6.82 19.23
CA PRO A 263 -14.85 -7.50 18.88
C PRO A 263 -15.54 -8.17 20.08
N SER A 264 -14.82 -8.48 21.16
CA SER A 264 -15.38 -9.02 22.40
C SER A 264 -16.19 -7.99 23.22
N PHE A 265 -16.10 -6.70 22.89
CA PHE A 265 -16.91 -5.66 23.53
C PHE A 265 -18.36 -5.69 23.03
N GLU A 266 -18.61 -6.01 21.75
CA GLU A 266 -19.96 -6.18 21.22
C GLU A 266 -20.63 -7.44 21.74
N GLU A 267 -19.91 -8.55 21.85
CA GLU A 267 -20.46 -9.79 22.42
C GLU A 267 -20.91 -9.62 23.89
N ASN A 268 -20.25 -8.73 24.64
CA ASN A 268 -20.62 -8.42 26.02
C ASN A 268 -21.75 -7.40 26.13
N ILE A 269 -21.87 -6.44 25.20
CA ILE A 269 -23.02 -5.51 25.18
C ILE A 269 -24.28 -6.25 24.74
N GLU A 270 -24.21 -7.09 23.71
CA GLU A 270 -25.35 -7.84 23.20
C GLU A 270 -25.83 -8.86 24.26
N LYS A 271 -24.91 -9.55 24.96
CA LYS A 271 -25.27 -10.40 26.11
C LYS A 271 -25.91 -9.61 27.26
N ASN A 272 -25.43 -8.41 27.54
CA ASN A 272 -25.99 -7.58 28.60
C ASN A 272 -27.35 -6.98 28.24
N GLU A 273 -27.61 -6.61 26.98
CA GLU A 273 -28.93 -6.16 26.51
C GLU A 273 -29.94 -7.31 26.48
N ILE A 274 -29.53 -8.53 26.09
CA ILE A 274 -30.37 -9.73 26.19
C ILE A 274 -30.69 -10.04 27.66
N GLN A 275 -29.73 -9.96 28.57
CA GLN A 275 -30.00 -10.13 30.01
C GLN A 275 -30.92 -9.04 30.57
N PHE A 276 -30.76 -7.79 30.16
CA PHE A 276 -31.62 -6.70 30.62
C PHE A 276 -33.08 -6.83 30.15
N ASN A 277 -33.30 -7.37 28.95
CA ASN A 277 -34.64 -7.64 28.42
C ASN A 277 -35.28 -8.92 28.97
N GLN A 278 -34.51 -9.83 29.59
CA GLN A 278 -35.04 -11.00 30.29
C GLN A 278 -35.46 -10.72 31.74
N ILE A 279 -35.00 -9.60 32.32
CA ILE A 279 -35.33 -9.16 33.68
C ILE A 279 -36.58 -8.22 33.69
N ARG A 280 -37.08 -7.84 32.51
CA ARG A 280 -38.26 -6.99 32.32
C ARG A 280 -39.47 -7.80 31.91
#